data_AF-M8DK06-F1
#
_entry.id   AF-M8DK06-F1
#
_cell.length_a   1.000
_cell.length_b   1.000
_cell.length_c   1.000
_cell.angle_alpha   90.00
_cell.angle_beta   90.00
_cell.angle_gamma   90.00
#
_symmetry.space_group_name_H-M   'P 1'
#
loop_
_entity.id
_entity.type
_entity.pdbx_description
1 polymer ?
#
loop_
_entity_poly.entity_id
_entity_poly.type
_entity_poly.pdbx_seq_one_letter_code
_entity_poly.pdbx_strand_id
1 'polypeptide(L)'
;RRYLESGVMINGIKVSTEEGTPQGGPLSPLLANIMLDELDKELEKRGHKFCRYADDCNIYVKSRSAGNRVMKSIKKFIESKLKLKVNEAKSAVDRPWRRKFLGFSFYTKENEVRIRIHEKSIKRFKEKVREITNRNKGISMENRIKRLNQITTGWVNYFGLADAKSIMKTLDEWIRRRLRACIWKQWKKIKTKHDNLVKLGVEEQKAWEYANTRKGYWRISNSPILNKTLTNKYFESIGYKSLSQRYLIVHNS
;
A
#
# COMPACT_ATOMS: atom_id res chain seq x y z
N ARG A 1 27.28 -22.01 -13.00
CA ARG A 1 28.46 -21.21 -12.56
C ARG A 1 28.58 -19.89 -13.31
N ARG A 2 28.72 -19.90 -14.65
CA ARG A 2 28.85 -18.68 -15.48
C ARG A 2 27.84 -17.54 -15.20
N TYR A 3 26.60 -17.86 -14.83
CA TYR A 3 25.55 -16.87 -14.49
C TYR A 3 25.70 -16.24 -13.09
N LEU A 4 26.38 -16.90 -12.16
CA LEU A 4 26.65 -16.36 -10.81
C LEU A 4 27.99 -15.61 -10.79
N GLU A 5 28.93 -16.04 -11.63
CA GLU A 5 30.25 -15.42 -11.83
C GLU A 5 30.21 -14.22 -12.79
N SER A 6 29.04 -13.92 -13.37
CA SER A 6 28.87 -12.76 -14.23
C SER A 6 28.95 -11.50 -13.37
N GLY A 7 30.15 -10.92 -13.32
CA GLY A 7 30.46 -9.70 -12.60
C GLY A 7 29.51 -8.53 -12.89
N VAL A 8 29.59 -7.50 -12.06
CA VAL A 8 28.82 -6.25 -12.20
C VAL A 8 29.65 -5.22 -12.97
N MET A 9 29.01 -4.48 -13.87
CA MET A 9 29.65 -3.37 -14.56
C MET A 9 29.51 -2.10 -13.72
N ILE A 10 30.62 -1.58 -13.19
CA ILE A 10 30.65 -0.32 -12.44
C ILE A 10 31.59 0.62 -13.19
N ASN A 11 31.07 1.75 -13.68
CA ASN A 11 31.82 2.75 -14.44
C ASN A 11 32.62 2.19 -15.64
N GLY A 12 32.07 1.19 -16.34
CA GLY A 12 32.72 0.58 -17.51
C GLY A 12 33.76 -0.50 -17.20
N ILE A 13 33.98 -0.83 -15.92
CA ILE A 13 34.85 -1.92 -15.49
C ILE A 13 34.01 -3.08 -14.99
N LYS A 14 34.31 -4.28 -15.48
CA LYS A 14 33.68 -5.53 -15.03
C LYS A 14 34.31 -5.96 -13.71
N VAL A 15 33.57 -5.81 -12.61
CA VAL A 15 33.98 -6.24 -11.27
C VAL A 15 33.44 -7.65 -11.02
N SER A 16 34.31 -8.62 -10.71
CA SER A 16 33.88 -9.98 -10.38
C SER A 16 32.96 -10.00 -9.16
N THR A 17 31.92 -10.83 -9.20
CA THR A 17 31.01 -11.01 -8.07
C THR A 17 31.42 -12.27 -7.34
N GLU A 18 32.00 -12.12 -6.16
CA GLU A 18 32.41 -13.26 -5.30
C GLU A 18 31.23 -13.81 -4.50
N GLU A 19 30.25 -12.96 -4.16
CA GLU A 19 29.05 -13.34 -3.42
C GLU A 19 27.78 -12.72 -4.03
N GLY A 20 26.69 -13.50 -4.04
CA GLY A 20 25.35 -13.04 -4.43
C GLY A 20 24.93 -13.43 -5.85
N THR A 21 23.62 -13.39 -6.09
CA THR A 21 23.02 -13.62 -7.41
C THR A 21 22.67 -12.27 -8.07
N PRO A 22 22.80 -12.10 -9.40
CA PRO A 22 22.41 -10.87 -10.08
C PRO A 22 20.95 -10.49 -9.74
N GLN A 23 20.74 -9.30 -9.16
CA GLN A 23 19.40 -8.81 -8.88
C GLN A 23 18.69 -8.47 -10.20
N GLY A 24 17.63 -9.22 -10.52
CA GLY A 24 16.90 -9.09 -11.79
C GLY A 24 17.15 -10.23 -12.79
N GLY A 25 18.05 -11.16 -12.49
CA GLY A 25 18.18 -12.40 -13.26
C GLY A 25 16.92 -13.28 -13.11
N PRO A 26 16.34 -13.82 -14.20
CA PRO A 26 15.16 -14.68 -14.12
C PRO A 26 15.32 -15.91 -13.21
N LEU A 27 16.54 -16.44 -13.07
CA LEU A 27 16.85 -17.58 -12.20
C LEU A 27 17.07 -17.20 -10.72
N SER A 28 17.39 -15.95 -10.42
CA SER A 28 17.78 -15.53 -9.07
C SER A 28 16.72 -15.84 -7.99
N PRO A 29 15.40 -15.64 -8.24
CA PRO A 29 14.37 -16.02 -7.27
C PRO A 29 14.31 -17.53 -6.97
N LEU A 30 14.54 -18.37 -7.98
CA LEU A 30 14.56 -19.82 -7.81
C LEU A 30 15.77 -20.25 -6.99
N LEU A 31 16.95 -19.71 -7.30
CA LEU A 31 18.18 -20.00 -6.56
C LEU A 31 18.07 -19.59 -5.09
N ALA A 32 17.46 -18.44 -4.81
CA ALA A 32 17.20 -18.00 -3.43
C ALA A 32 16.30 -18.99 -2.67
N ASN A 33 15.25 -19.51 -3.33
CA ASN A 33 14.37 -20.51 -2.72
C ASN A 33 15.06 -21.86 -2.50
N ILE A 34 15.89 -22.31 -3.44
CA ILE A 34 16.67 -23.56 -3.30
C ILE A 34 17.62 -23.46 -2.09
N MET A 35 18.31 -22.33 -1.95
CA MET A 35 19.21 -22.15 -0.81
C MET A 35 18.44 -22.11 0.53
N LEU A 36 17.27 -21.49 0.57
CA LEU A 36 16.44 -21.41 1.78
C LEU A 36 15.63 -22.68 2.07
N ASP A 37 15.60 -23.66 1.17
CA ASP A 37 14.92 -24.95 1.37
C ASP A 37 15.50 -25.74 2.56
N GLU A 38 16.82 -25.63 2.80
CA GLU A 38 17.44 -26.23 3.99
C GLU A 38 16.91 -25.65 5.30
N LEU A 39 16.58 -24.34 5.31
CA LEU A 39 15.96 -23.70 6.48
C LEU A 39 14.54 -24.26 6.70
N ASP A 40 13.77 -24.43 5.64
CA ASP A 40 12.40 -24.98 5.73
C ASP A 40 12.43 -26.40 6.28
N LYS A 41 13.28 -27.28 5.72
CA LYS A 41 13.48 -28.65 6.20
C LYS A 41 13.89 -28.72 7.66
N GLU A 42 14.77 -27.82 8.10
CA GLU A 42 15.19 -27.76 9.51
C GLU A 42 14.04 -27.32 10.43
N LEU A 43 13.21 -26.37 9.99
CA LEU A 43 12.02 -25.94 10.75
C LEU A 43 10.96 -27.05 10.83
N GLU A 44 10.75 -27.79 9.75
CA GLU A 44 9.84 -28.94 9.68
C GLU A 44 10.32 -30.09 10.58
N LYS A 45 11.61 -30.44 10.49
CA LYS A 45 12.23 -31.45 11.36
C LYS A 45 12.05 -31.14 12.85
N ARG A 46 12.07 -29.85 13.21
CA ARG A 46 11.84 -29.37 14.59
C ARG A 46 10.36 -29.25 14.97
N GLY A 47 9.44 -29.52 14.05
CA GLY A 47 8.00 -29.44 14.27
C GLY A 47 7.48 -28.01 14.46
N HIS A 48 8.18 -26.99 13.94
CA HIS A 48 7.76 -25.60 14.07
C HIS A 48 6.63 -25.24 13.09
N LYS A 49 5.73 -24.35 13.52
CA LYS A 49 4.71 -23.75 12.65
C LYS A 49 5.28 -22.44 12.11
N PHE A 50 5.44 -22.31 10.80
CA PHE A 50 6.06 -21.14 10.19
C PHE A 50 5.41 -20.79 8.85
N CYS A 51 5.68 -19.58 8.39
CA CYS A 51 5.35 -19.12 7.04
C CYS A 51 6.54 -18.35 6.50
N ARG A 52 7.03 -18.74 5.33
CA ARG A 52 8.13 -18.08 4.62
C ARG A 52 7.64 -17.52 3.29
N TYR A 53 8.04 -16.29 2.98
CA TYR A 53 7.85 -15.67 1.70
C TYR A 53 9.16 -14.99 1.27
N ALA A 54 9.83 -15.58 0.30
CA ALA A 54 11.21 -15.23 -0.06
C ALA A 54 12.12 -15.22 1.18
N ASP A 55 12.65 -14.05 1.56
CA ASP A 55 13.51 -13.82 2.72
C ASP A 55 12.74 -13.52 4.03
N ASP A 56 11.45 -13.18 3.95
CA ASP A 56 10.61 -12.88 5.12
C ASP A 56 10.05 -14.18 5.70
N CYS A 57 10.60 -14.63 6.83
CA CYS A 57 10.19 -15.86 7.51
C CYS A 57 9.69 -15.57 8.94
N ASN A 58 8.49 -16.04 9.24
CA ASN A 58 7.88 -15.95 10.56
C ASN A 58 7.68 -17.33 11.16
N ILE A 59 8.13 -17.51 12.41
CA ILE A 59 7.92 -18.73 13.19
C ILE A 59 6.96 -18.43 14.34
N TYR A 60 5.88 -19.19 14.44
CA TYR A 60 4.82 -19.00 15.42
C TYR A 60 5.01 -19.95 16.61
N VAL A 61 5.00 -19.39 17.82
CA VAL A 61 5.30 -20.10 19.07
C VAL A 61 4.28 -19.73 20.16
N LYS A 62 4.14 -20.62 21.14
CA LYS A 62 3.17 -20.45 22.25
C LYS A 62 3.58 -19.39 23.28
N SER A 63 4.88 -19.13 23.45
CA SER A 63 5.38 -18.21 24.48
C SER A 63 6.57 -17.37 24.00
N ARG A 64 6.75 -16.20 24.62
CA ARG A 64 7.88 -15.31 24.31
C ARG A 64 9.23 -15.96 24.61
N SER A 65 9.32 -16.74 25.69
CA SER A 65 10.54 -17.49 26.04
C SER A 65 10.91 -18.51 24.95
N ALA A 66 9.92 -19.28 24.46
CA ALA A 66 10.13 -20.18 23.33
C ALA A 66 10.56 -19.42 22.07
N GLY A 67 9.98 -18.25 21.81
CA GLY A 67 10.36 -17.40 20.67
C GLY A 67 11.81 -16.93 20.73
N ASN A 68 12.27 -16.45 21.89
CA ASN A 68 13.66 -16.04 22.08
C ASN A 68 14.63 -17.23 21.89
N ARG A 69 14.27 -18.41 22.41
CA ARG A 69 15.06 -19.64 22.24
C ARG A 69 15.16 -20.05 20.77
N VAL A 70 14.04 -20.08 20.05
CA VAL A 70 13.99 -20.43 18.62
C VAL A 70 14.76 -19.39 17.80
N MET A 71 14.57 -18.10 18.05
CA MET A 71 15.28 -17.02 17.36
C MET A 71 16.81 -17.20 17.46
N LYS A 72 17.33 -17.43 18.68
CA LYS A 72 18.77 -17.66 18.90
C LYS A 72 19.27 -18.90 18.15
N SER A 73 18.50 -19.99 18.20
CA SER A 73 18.88 -21.25 17.55
C SER A 73 18.88 -21.17 16.02
N ILE A 74 17.83 -20.59 15.43
CA ILE A 74 17.68 -20.44 13.99
C ILE A 74 18.68 -19.43 13.44
N LYS A 75 18.95 -18.34 14.15
CA LYS A 75 20.02 -17.39 13.78
C LYS A 75 21.37 -18.11 13.66
N LYS A 76 21.72 -18.92 14.66
CA LYS A 76 22.96 -19.73 14.63
C LYS A 76 22.97 -20.70 13.44
N PHE A 77 21.86 -21.34 13.13
CA PHE A 77 21.75 -22.23 11.97
C PHE A 77 22.00 -21.49 10.65
N ILE A 78 21.33 -20.36 10.44
CA ILE A 78 21.45 -19.53 9.24
C ILE A 78 22.90 -19.02 9.06
N GLU A 79 23.52 -18.51 10.13
CA GLU A 79 24.88 -17.96 10.08
C GLU A 79 25.94 -19.06 9.92
N SER A 80 25.74 -20.24 10.50
CA SER A 80 26.74 -21.31 10.48
C SER A 80 26.66 -22.21 9.24
N LYS A 81 25.45 -22.63 8.85
CA LYS A 81 25.20 -23.55 7.74
C LYS A 81 25.03 -22.82 6.41
N LEU A 82 24.09 -21.86 6.37
CA LEU A 82 23.78 -21.11 5.15
C LEU A 82 24.73 -19.95 4.88
N LYS A 83 25.58 -19.59 5.86
CA LYS A 83 26.53 -18.48 5.79
C LYS A 83 25.86 -17.13 5.45
N LEU A 84 24.61 -16.95 5.86
CA LEU A 84 23.87 -15.70 5.65
C LEU A 84 23.85 -14.85 6.91
N LYS A 85 23.82 -13.53 6.73
CA LYS A 85 23.64 -12.57 7.83
C LYS A 85 22.17 -12.25 8.05
N VAL A 86 21.69 -12.42 9.27
CA VAL A 86 20.31 -12.06 9.66
C VAL A 86 20.22 -10.55 9.90
N ASN A 87 19.16 -9.92 9.37
CA ASN A 87 18.90 -8.49 9.61
C ASN A 87 18.26 -8.29 10.99
N GLU A 88 19.07 -7.92 11.99
CA GLU A 88 18.61 -7.74 13.37
C GLU A 88 17.61 -6.58 13.55
N ALA A 89 17.74 -5.51 12.76
CA ALA A 89 16.81 -4.39 12.83
C ALA A 89 15.39 -4.79 12.37
N LYS A 90 15.30 -5.77 11.47
CA LYS A 90 14.03 -6.31 10.98
C LYS A 90 13.55 -7.52 11.80
N SER A 91 14.45 -8.31 12.37
CA SER A 91 14.10 -9.56 13.08
C SER A 91 13.74 -9.28 14.53
N ALA A 92 12.58 -9.73 15.00
CA ALA A 92 12.15 -9.50 16.37
C ALA A 92 11.20 -10.58 16.87
N VAL A 93 11.30 -10.89 18.17
CA VAL A 93 10.29 -11.69 18.89
C VAL A 93 9.29 -10.73 19.51
N ASP A 94 8.12 -10.62 18.87
CA ASP A 94 7.03 -9.75 19.32
C ASP A 94 5.67 -10.36 18.97
N ARG A 95 4.61 -9.77 19.52
CA ARG A 95 3.23 -10.17 19.25
C ARG A 95 2.87 -9.92 17.77
N PRO A 96 2.18 -10.85 17.08
CA PRO A 96 1.87 -10.72 15.65
C PRO A 96 1.15 -9.43 15.27
N TRP A 97 0.25 -8.92 16.12
CA TRP A 97 -0.52 -7.69 15.88
C TRP A 97 0.27 -6.38 15.98
N ARG A 98 1.51 -6.42 16.50
CA ARG A 98 2.44 -5.28 16.54
C ARG A 98 3.41 -5.27 15.34
N ARG A 99 3.37 -6.31 14.53
CA ARG A 99 4.32 -6.56 13.45
C ARG A 99 3.63 -6.54 12.10
N LYS A 100 4.43 -6.28 11.07
CA LYS A 100 4.00 -6.26 9.67
C LYS A 100 4.54 -7.52 8.99
N PHE A 101 3.68 -8.27 8.31
CA PHE A 101 4.08 -9.34 7.41
C PHE A 101 3.38 -9.15 6.07
N LEU A 102 4.14 -9.08 4.96
CA LEU A 102 3.61 -8.86 3.61
C LEU A 102 2.63 -7.67 3.48
N GLY A 103 2.79 -6.65 4.32
CA GLY A 103 1.90 -5.48 4.31
C GLY A 103 0.62 -5.62 5.15
N PHE A 104 0.39 -6.78 5.75
CA PHE A 104 -0.68 -7.06 6.70
C PHE A 104 -0.18 -7.01 8.14
N SER A 105 -1.13 -6.97 9.06
CA SER A 105 -0.95 -7.19 10.49
C SER A 105 -2.17 -7.96 11.01
N PHE A 106 -2.10 -8.39 12.26
CA PHE A 106 -3.16 -9.19 12.87
C PHE A 106 -3.86 -8.38 13.97
N TYR A 107 -5.04 -8.85 14.37
CA TYR A 107 -5.72 -8.42 15.58
C TYR A 107 -6.60 -9.57 16.09
N THR A 108 -6.99 -9.53 17.36
CA THR A 108 -7.86 -10.55 17.95
C THR A 108 -9.24 -9.96 18.19
N LYS A 109 -10.28 -10.67 17.76
CA LYS A 109 -11.68 -10.34 18.04
C LYS A 109 -12.40 -11.63 18.41
N GLU A 110 -13.12 -11.66 19.54
CA GLU A 110 -13.94 -12.82 19.95
C GLU A 110 -13.14 -14.14 19.97
N ASN A 111 -11.90 -14.10 20.48
CA ASN A 111 -10.93 -15.22 20.48
C ASN A 111 -10.48 -15.72 19.09
N GLU A 112 -10.89 -15.06 18.00
CA GLU A 112 -10.41 -15.33 16.65
C GLU A 112 -9.31 -14.35 16.24
N VAL A 113 -8.29 -14.85 15.53
CA VAL A 113 -7.26 -14.01 14.91
C VAL A 113 -7.73 -13.56 13.53
N ARG A 114 -7.83 -12.25 13.34
CA ARG A 114 -8.26 -11.62 12.09
C ARG A 114 -7.14 -10.79 11.46
N ILE A 115 -7.28 -10.55 10.15
CA ILE A 115 -6.26 -9.88 9.34
C ILE A 115 -6.66 -8.42 9.12
N ARG A 116 -5.72 -7.50 9.31
CA ARG A 116 -5.88 -6.07 9.01
C ARG A 116 -4.75 -5.56 8.13
N ILE A 117 -4.98 -4.45 7.45
CA ILE A 117 -3.93 -3.77 6.67
C ILE A 117 -2.99 -3.05 7.64
N HIS A 118 -1.67 -3.25 7.49
CA HIS A 118 -0.70 -2.57 8.33
C HIS A 118 -0.62 -1.07 7.99
N GLU A 119 -0.44 -0.21 9.00
CA GLU A 119 -0.43 1.25 8.86
C GLU A 119 0.57 1.77 7.83
N LYS A 120 1.78 1.18 7.77
CA LYS A 120 2.79 1.50 6.74
C LYS A 120 2.26 1.29 5.31
N SER A 121 1.45 0.26 5.06
CA SER A 121 0.85 0.01 3.75
C SER A 121 -0.20 1.07 3.41
N ILE A 122 -1.02 1.46 4.37
CA ILE A 122 -2.00 2.56 4.24
C ILE A 122 -1.28 3.89 3.98
N LYS A 123 -0.19 4.18 4.70
CA LYS A 123 0.61 5.39 4.51
C LYS A 123 1.19 5.47 3.10
N ARG A 124 1.81 4.38 2.61
CA ARG A 124 2.33 4.28 1.24
C ARG A 124 1.24 4.46 0.19
N PHE A 125 0.06 3.88 0.40
CA PHE A 125 -1.09 4.08 -0.49
C PHE A 125 -1.53 5.54 -0.52
N LYS A 126 -1.66 6.20 0.65
CA LYS A 126 -1.97 7.63 0.74
C LYS A 126 -0.91 8.49 0.03
N GLU A 127 0.37 8.15 0.12
CA GLU A 127 1.45 8.85 -0.59
C GLU A 127 1.29 8.77 -2.11
N LYS A 128 1.04 7.57 -2.66
CA LYS A 128 0.76 7.40 -4.09
C LYS A 128 -0.46 8.20 -4.57
N VAL A 129 -1.55 8.15 -3.79
CA VAL A 129 -2.75 8.95 -4.08
C VAL A 129 -2.42 10.45 -4.04
N ARG A 130 -1.65 10.91 -3.05
CA ARG A 130 -1.25 12.33 -2.93
C ARG A 130 -0.48 12.80 -4.16
N GLU A 131 0.41 11.97 -4.67
CA GLU A 131 1.21 12.29 -5.85
C GLU A 131 0.33 12.44 -7.11
N ILE A 132 -0.62 11.51 -7.32
CA ILE A 132 -1.54 11.57 -8.47
C ILE A 132 -2.50 12.75 -8.36
N THR A 133 -2.97 13.04 -7.16
CA THR A 133 -3.89 14.15 -6.86
C THR A 133 -3.17 15.43 -6.45
N ASN A 134 -1.88 15.56 -6.80
CA ASN A 134 -1.17 16.81 -6.58
C ASN A 134 -1.79 17.88 -7.50
N ARG A 135 -2.44 18.87 -6.88
CA ARG A 135 -3.14 19.98 -7.58
C ARG A 135 -2.21 20.87 -8.41
N ASN A 136 -0.90 20.85 -8.15
CA ASN A 136 0.08 21.62 -8.91
C ASN A 136 0.63 20.85 -10.13
N LYS A 137 0.26 19.58 -10.30
CA LYS A 137 0.69 18.75 -11.44
C LYS A 137 -0.15 19.08 -12.67
N GLY A 138 0.47 19.29 -13.83
CA GLY A 138 -0.22 19.56 -15.11
C GLY A 138 -0.83 18.30 -15.74
N ILE A 139 -1.76 17.63 -15.05
CA ILE A 139 -2.43 16.41 -15.54
C ILE A 139 -3.94 16.67 -15.61
N SER A 140 -4.57 16.26 -16.72
CA SER A 140 -6.02 16.32 -16.91
C SER A 140 -6.78 15.51 -15.84
N MET A 141 -8.02 15.90 -15.56
CA MET A 141 -8.85 15.20 -14.57
C MET A 141 -9.08 13.74 -14.96
N GLU A 142 -9.33 13.48 -16.23
CA GLU A 142 -9.50 12.13 -16.78
C GLU A 142 -8.27 11.25 -16.51
N ASN A 143 -7.07 11.74 -16.83
CA ASN A 143 -5.83 10.99 -16.59
C ASN A 143 -5.56 10.77 -15.08
N ARG A 144 -5.95 11.71 -14.22
CA ARG A 144 -5.88 11.51 -12.75
C ARG A 144 -6.81 10.38 -12.32
N ILE A 145 -8.03 10.36 -12.81
CA ILE A 145 -9.02 9.33 -12.49
C ILE A 145 -8.58 7.97 -13.02
N LYS A 146 -8.09 7.90 -14.27
CA LYS A 146 -7.53 6.67 -14.85
C LYS A 146 -6.41 6.09 -13.99
N ARG A 147 -5.42 6.91 -13.60
CA ARG A 147 -4.31 6.48 -12.72
C ARG A 147 -4.79 6.09 -11.32
N LEU A 148 -5.74 6.84 -10.75
CA LEU A 148 -6.33 6.47 -9.46
C LEU A 148 -7.02 5.11 -9.55
N ASN A 149 -7.87 4.89 -10.55
CA ASN A 149 -8.57 3.63 -10.76
C ASN A 149 -7.61 2.45 -10.88
N GLN A 150 -6.49 2.60 -11.61
CA GLN A 150 -5.46 1.55 -11.73
C GLN A 150 -4.85 1.19 -10.37
N ILE A 151 -4.45 2.19 -9.59
CA ILE A 151 -3.83 1.96 -8.27
C ILE A 151 -4.86 1.43 -7.26
N THR A 152 -6.06 1.99 -7.20
CA THR A 152 -7.11 1.54 -6.28
C THR A 152 -7.52 0.11 -6.60
N THR A 153 -7.60 -0.24 -7.88
CA THR A 153 -7.90 -1.60 -8.35
C THR A 153 -6.88 -2.61 -7.85
N GLY A 154 -5.60 -2.41 -8.16
CA GLY A 154 -4.56 -3.35 -7.75
C GLY A 154 -4.43 -3.43 -6.22
N TRP A 155 -4.62 -2.30 -5.53
CA TRP A 155 -4.53 -2.25 -4.08
C TRP A 155 -5.68 -3.01 -3.40
N VAL A 156 -6.93 -2.86 -3.88
CA VAL A 156 -8.07 -3.63 -3.36
C VAL A 156 -7.92 -5.11 -3.65
N ASN A 157 -7.50 -5.48 -4.86
CA ASN A 157 -7.30 -6.89 -5.19
C ASN A 157 -6.26 -7.55 -4.27
N TYR A 158 -5.17 -6.85 -3.95
CA TYR A 158 -4.14 -7.37 -3.04
C TYR A 158 -4.59 -7.42 -1.58
N PHE A 159 -5.26 -6.37 -1.08
CA PHE A 159 -5.69 -6.27 0.32
C PHE A 159 -7.11 -6.82 0.58
N GLY A 160 -7.73 -7.49 -0.41
CA GLY A 160 -9.10 -8.00 -0.32
C GLY A 160 -9.31 -9.00 0.83
N LEU A 161 -8.25 -9.74 1.19
CA LEU A 161 -8.25 -10.69 2.32
C LEU A 161 -8.40 -10.02 3.70
N ALA A 162 -8.06 -8.73 3.84
CA ALA A 162 -8.05 -8.05 5.13
C ALA A 162 -9.42 -7.46 5.48
N ASP A 163 -9.71 -7.43 6.78
CA ASP A 163 -10.83 -6.66 7.34
C ASP A 163 -10.53 -5.17 7.23
N ALA A 164 -11.13 -4.53 6.22
CA ALA A 164 -10.80 -3.17 5.85
C ALA A 164 -12.02 -2.31 5.50
N LYS A 165 -13.25 -2.78 5.68
CA LYS A 165 -14.49 -2.05 5.30
C LYS A 165 -14.52 -0.59 5.75
N SER A 166 -14.22 -0.32 7.02
CA SER A 166 -14.18 1.03 7.59
C SER A 166 -13.04 1.88 7.02
N ILE A 167 -11.85 1.29 6.87
CA ILE A 167 -10.66 1.93 6.30
C ILE A 167 -10.90 2.27 4.83
N MET A 168 -11.48 1.35 4.04
CA MET A 168 -11.82 1.54 2.64
C MET A 168 -12.79 2.70 2.46
N LYS A 169 -13.87 2.75 3.26
CA LYS A 169 -14.82 3.88 3.25
C LYS A 169 -14.11 5.22 3.53
N THR A 170 -13.27 5.25 4.57
CA THR A 170 -12.54 6.46 4.96
C THR A 170 -11.55 6.92 3.88
N LEU A 171 -10.83 5.98 3.26
CA LEU A 171 -9.91 6.26 2.17
C LEU A 171 -10.63 6.77 0.92
N ASP A 172 -11.77 6.18 0.59
CA ASP A 172 -12.61 6.54 -0.55
C ASP A 172 -13.17 7.97 -0.40
N GLU A 173 -13.69 8.32 0.78
CA GLU A 173 -14.10 9.69 1.11
C GLU A 173 -12.94 10.69 1.02
N TRP A 174 -11.77 10.30 1.53
CA TRP A 174 -10.55 11.11 1.46
C TRP A 174 -10.08 11.31 0.02
N ILE A 175 -10.12 10.29 -0.84
CA ILE A 175 -9.78 10.40 -2.27
C ILE A 175 -10.73 11.38 -2.97
N ARG A 176 -12.05 11.24 -2.77
CA ARG A 176 -13.05 12.17 -3.33
C ARG A 176 -12.81 13.61 -2.88
N ARG A 177 -12.49 13.84 -1.61
CA ARG A 177 -12.13 15.18 -1.10
C ARG A 177 -10.88 15.75 -1.79
N ARG A 178 -9.91 14.92 -2.14
CA ARG A 178 -8.71 15.34 -2.89
C ARG A 178 -9.06 15.69 -4.33
N LEU A 179 -9.89 14.89 -4.99
CA LEU A 179 -10.39 15.20 -6.33
C LEU A 179 -11.18 16.52 -6.35
N ARG A 180 -12.04 16.77 -5.35
CA ARG A 180 -12.72 18.08 -5.18
C ARG A 180 -11.73 19.24 -5.10
N ALA A 181 -10.65 19.07 -4.35
CA ALA A 181 -9.61 20.11 -4.26
C ALA A 181 -8.88 20.34 -5.59
N CYS A 182 -8.68 19.29 -6.42
CA CYS A 182 -8.12 19.41 -7.76
C CYS A 182 -9.07 20.16 -8.70
N ILE A 183 -10.35 19.79 -8.73
CA ILE A 183 -11.39 20.45 -9.53
C ILE A 183 -11.49 21.94 -9.16
N TRP A 184 -11.55 22.24 -7.85
CA TRP A 184 -11.63 23.63 -7.39
C TRP A 184 -10.39 24.46 -7.75
N LYS A 185 -9.21 23.82 -7.81
CA LYS A 185 -7.98 24.48 -8.28
C LYS A 185 -8.00 24.70 -9.79
N GLN A 186 -8.57 23.76 -10.55
CA GLN A 186 -8.72 23.84 -12.00
C GLN A 186 -9.65 24.99 -12.42
N TRP A 187 -10.71 25.26 -11.64
CA TRP A 187 -11.54 26.46 -11.78
C TRP A 187 -10.80 27.70 -11.25
N LYS A 188 -9.70 28.07 -11.92
CA LYS A 188 -8.72 29.07 -11.44
C LYS A 188 -9.36 30.44 -11.18
N LYS A 189 -10.24 30.90 -12.07
CA LYS A 189 -10.90 32.22 -12.00
C LYS A 189 -12.20 32.16 -11.21
N ILE A 190 -12.55 33.25 -10.54
CA ILE A 190 -13.80 33.38 -9.77
C ILE A 190 -15.01 33.13 -10.66
N LYS A 191 -15.07 33.81 -11.83
CA LYS A 191 -16.12 33.60 -12.83
C LYS A 191 -16.27 32.13 -13.22
N THR A 192 -15.16 31.44 -13.50
CA THR A 192 -15.19 30.00 -13.82
C THR A 192 -15.72 29.14 -12.66
N LYS A 193 -15.44 29.47 -11.39
CA LYS A 193 -16.01 28.75 -10.25
C LYS A 193 -17.51 28.97 -10.17
N HIS A 194 -17.95 30.23 -10.29
CA HIS A 194 -19.36 30.59 -10.30
C HIS A 194 -20.11 29.82 -11.39
N ASP A 195 -19.66 29.93 -12.64
CA ASP A 195 -20.35 29.32 -13.78
C ASP A 195 -20.43 27.80 -13.68
N ASN A 196 -19.38 27.15 -13.17
CA ASN A 196 -19.41 25.69 -12.94
C ASN A 196 -20.32 25.30 -11.76
N LEU A 197 -20.41 26.12 -10.70
CA LEU A 197 -21.35 25.86 -9.61
C LEU A 197 -22.80 26.00 -10.09
N VAL A 198 -23.12 27.03 -10.87
CA VAL A 198 -24.46 27.23 -11.46
C VAL A 198 -24.80 26.06 -12.40
N LYS A 199 -23.87 25.63 -13.26
CA LYS A 199 -24.04 24.43 -14.10
C LYS A 199 -24.31 23.14 -13.30
N LEU A 200 -23.82 23.07 -12.07
CA LEU A 200 -24.06 21.95 -11.16
C LEU A 200 -25.33 22.13 -10.31
N GLY A 201 -26.18 23.11 -10.63
CA GLY A 201 -27.49 23.33 -10.01
C GLY A 201 -27.46 24.19 -8.74
N VAL A 202 -26.41 25.00 -8.54
CA VAL A 202 -26.35 25.95 -7.41
C VAL A 202 -27.00 27.27 -7.80
N GLU A 203 -27.84 27.81 -6.91
CA GLU A 203 -28.41 29.16 -7.02
C GLU A 203 -27.32 30.24 -7.20
N GLU A 204 -27.54 31.20 -8.09
CA GLU A 204 -26.53 32.18 -8.51
C GLU A 204 -25.91 32.96 -7.33
N GLN A 205 -26.73 33.44 -6.41
CA GLN A 205 -26.24 34.19 -5.25
C GLN A 205 -25.30 33.33 -4.38
N LYS A 206 -25.68 32.06 -4.16
CA LYS A 206 -24.88 31.10 -3.40
C LYS A 206 -23.60 30.73 -4.14
N ALA A 207 -23.66 30.61 -5.48
CA ALA A 207 -22.49 30.35 -6.30
C ALA A 207 -21.44 31.46 -6.17
N TRP A 208 -21.87 32.74 -6.16
CA TRP A 208 -20.97 33.89 -5.96
C TRP A 208 -20.34 33.92 -4.57
N GLU A 209 -21.13 33.61 -3.52
CA GLU A 209 -20.64 33.53 -2.13
C GLU A 209 -19.43 32.58 -2.03
N TYR A 210 -19.55 31.38 -2.61
CA TYR A 210 -18.50 30.37 -2.55
C TYR A 210 -17.38 30.58 -3.56
N ALA A 211 -17.66 31.13 -4.75
CA ALA A 211 -16.64 31.44 -5.75
C ALA A 211 -15.59 32.43 -5.23
N ASN A 212 -16.04 33.43 -4.44
CA ASN A 212 -15.24 34.50 -3.83
C ASN A 212 -14.60 34.11 -2.49
N THR A 213 -14.70 32.86 -2.06
CA THR A 213 -14.20 32.46 -0.74
C THR A 213 -12.69 32.66 -0.57
N ARG A 214 -12.28 33.19 0.59
CA ARG A 214 -10.87 33.27 1.02
C ARG A 214 -10.33 31.95 1.60
N LYS A 215 -11.18 30.92 1.73
CA LYS A 215 -10.79 29.62 2.30
C LYS A 215 -9.83 28.87 1.36
N GLY A 216 -8.78 28.29 1.93
CA GLY A 216 -7.81 27.48 1.16
C GLY A 216 -8.42 26.23 0.52
N TYR A 217 -7.77 25.71 -0.53
CA TYR A 217 -8.25 24.58 -1.36
C TYR A 217 -8.65 23.32 -0.58
N TRP A 218 -7.95 23.01 0.51
CA TRP A 218 -8.27 21.84 1.33
C TRP A 218 -9.46 22.08 2.28
N ARG A 219 -9.68 23.33 2.71
CA ARG A 219 -10.81 23.71 3.57
C ARG A 219 -12.10 23.73 2.77
N ILE A 220 -12.08 24.35 1.58
CA ILE A 220 -13.24 24.45 0.70
C ILE A 220 -13.68 23.09 0.14
N SER A 221 -12.76 22.13 -0.08
CA SER A 221 -13.09 20.79 -0.58
C SER A 221 -13.96 19.95 0.37
N ASN A 222 -14.15 20.41 1.62
CA ASN A 222 -15.04 19.82 2.61
C ASN A 222 -16.23 20.73 2.97
N SER A 223 -16.52 21.73 2.13
CA SER A 223 -17.67 22.61 2.33
C SER A 223 -18.98 21.90 1.97
N PRO A 224 -20.12 22.30 2.59
CA PRO A 224 -21.42 21.78 2.22
C PRO A 224 -21.72 21.95 0.72
N ILE A 225 -21.32 23.07 0.11
CA ILE A 225 -21.57 23.31 -1.31
C ILE A 225 -20.87 22.29 -2.20
N LEU A 226 -19.57 22.04 -1.98
CA LEU A 226 -18.82 21.11 -2.83
C LEU A 226 -19.18 19.66 -2.55
N ASN A 227 -19.67 19.33 -1.35
CA ASN A 227 -20.23 18.01 -1.08
C ASN A 227 -21.59 17.79 -1.77
N LYS A 228 -22.41 18.85 -1.90
CA LYS A 228 -23.71 18.80 -2.60
C LYS A 228 -23.58 18.84 -4.12
N THR A 229 -22.57 19.52 -4.67
CA THR A 229 -22.37 19.61 -6.13
C THR A 229 -21.48 18.49 -6.67
N LEU A 230 -20.30 18.29 -6.09
CA LEU A 230 -19.35 17.24 -6.47
C LEU A 230 -19.61 15.98 -5.64
N THR A 231 -20.79 15.41 -5.87
CA THR A 231 -21.33 14.22 -5.20
C THR A 231 -20.60 12.93 -5.61
N ASN A 232 -20.90 11.82 -4.94
CA ASN A 232 -20.40 10.50 -5.36
C ASN A 232 -20.86 10.16 -6.79
N LYS A 233 -22.13 10.44 -7.12
CA LYS A 233 -22.69 10.24 -8.47
C LYS A 233 -21.94 11.04 -9.53
N TYR A 234 -21.59 12.29 -9.23
CA TYR A 234 -20.76 13.11 -10.12
C TYR A 234 -19.39 12.48 -10.35
N PHE A 235 -18.74 11.94 -9.32
CA PHE A 235 -17.45 11.28 -9.48
C PHE A 235 -17.57 9.99 -10.30
N GLU A 236 -18.62 9.20 -10.08
CA GLU A 236 -18.92 8.01 -10.88
C GLU A 236 -19.17 8.38 -12.35
N SER A 237 -19.89 9.47 -12.65
CA SER A 237 -20.18 9.90 -14.02
C SER A 237 -18.93 10.35 -14.78
N ILE A 238 -17.90 10.85 -14.09
CA ILE A 238 -16.59 11.16 -14.71
C ILE A 238 -15.61 9.98 -14.65
N GLY A 239 -16.10 8.78 -14.34
CA GLY A 239 -15.37 7.51 -14.44
C GLY A 239 -14.58 7.11 -13.19
N TYR A 240 -14.76 7.77 -12.03
CA TYR A 240 -14.12 7.35 -10.80
C TYR A 240 -14.79 6.09 -10.24
N LYS A 241 -14.00 5.02 -10.05
CA LYS A 241 -14.47 3.77 -9.47
C LYS A 241 -14.26 3.80 -7.96
N SER A 242 -15.35 3.67 -7.20
CA SER A 242 -15.30 3.70 -5.73
C SER A 242 -14.42 2.56 -5.20
N LEU A 243 -13.48 2.94 -4.33
CA LEU A 243 -12.61 2.00 -3.63
C LEU A 243 -13.44 1.07 -2.72
N SER A 244 -14.44 1.64 -2.04
CA SER A 244 -15.26 0.91 -1.07
C SER A 244 -16.21 -0.08 -1.74
N GLN A 245 -16.89 0.31 -2.82
CA GLN A 245 -17.72 -0.61 -3.61
C GLN A 245 -16.90 -1.77 -4.17
N ARG A 246 -15.72 -1.48 -4.75
CA ARG A 246 -14.84 -2.52 -5.29
C ARG A 246 -14.36 -3.49 -4.21
N TYR A 247 -14.04 -2.99 -3.03
CA TYR A 247 -13.65 -3.84 -1.91
C TYR A 247 -14.78 -4.79 -1.50
N LEU A 248 -16.03 -4.32 -1.44
CA LEU A 248 -17.17 -5.20 -1.12
C LEU A 248 -17.35 -6.32 -2.15
N ILE A 249 -17.11 -6.03 -3.43
CA ILE A 249 -17.16 -7.06 -4.47
C ILE A 249 -16.06 -8.10 -4.22
N VAL A 250 -14.81 -7.68 -4.08
CA VAL A 250 -13.66 -8.59 -3.93
C VAL A 250 -13.68 -9.37 -2.61
N HIS A 251 -14.15 -8.75 -1.53
CA HIS A 251 -14.15 -9.38 -0.20
C HIS A 251 -15.32 -10.34 0.00
N ASN A 252 -16.42 -10.16 -0.73
CA ASN A 252 -17.58 -11.06 -0.69
C ASN A 252 -17.58 -12.10 -1.81
N SER A 253 -16.59 -12.07 -2.71
CA SER A 253 -16.36 -13.08 -3.75
C SER A 253 -15.52 -14.21 -3.19
#